data_AF-A0AAW2R8M1-F1
#
_entry.id   AF-A0AAW2R8M1-F1
#
_cell.length_a   1.000
_cell.length_b   1.000
_cell.length_c   1.000
_cell.angle_alpha   90.00
_cell.angle_beta   90.00
_cell.angle_gamma   90.00
#
_symmetry.space_group_name_H-M   'P 1'
#
loop_
_entity.id
_entity.type
_entity.pdbx_description
1 polymer ?
#
loop_
_entity_poly.entity_id
_entity_poly.type
_entity_poly.pdbx_seq_one_letter_code
_entity_poly.pdbx_strand_id
1 'polypeptide(L)'
;MDRVSKMVSEKPVVIFSKTQCCMSHTIRSLFCDFGVNPTVYELDEISRGREIEQALSRLGCNPTVPAVFIGGEFVEGLMRS
;
A
#
# COMPACT_ATOMS: atom_id res chain seq x y z
N MET A 1 -17.86 -5.52 -3.69
CA MET A 1 -16.89 -5.06 -2.68
C MET A 1 -15.54 -5.01 -3.33
N ASP A 2 -14.90 -3.84 -3.34
CA ASP A 2 -13.55 -3.68 -3.89
C ASP A 2 -12.55 -4.53 -3.10
N ARG A 3 -11.71 -5.29 -3.81
CA ARG A 3 -10.76 -6.23 -3.19
C ARG A 3 -9.75 -5.50 -2.31
N VAL A 4 -9.34 -4.30 -2.74
CA VAL A 4 -8.50 -3.39 -1.96
C VAL A 4 -9.18 -3.01 -0.65
N SER A 5 -10.45 -2.58 -0.69
CA SER A 5 -11.21 -2.20 0.51
C SER A 5 -11.27 -3.29 1.56
N LYS A 6 -11.37 -4.56 1.14
CA LYS A 6 -11.31 -5.70 2.08
C LYS A 6 -9.92 -5.81 2.72
N MET A 7 -8.85 -5.79 1.91
CA MET A 7 -7.47 -5.91 2.40
C MET A 7 -7.11 -4.80 3.39
N VAL A 8 -7.55 -3.56 3.14
CA VAL A 8 -7.26 -2.41 3.99
C VAL A 8 -8.17 -2.32 5.22
N SER A 9 -9.34 -2.96 5.19
CA SER A 9 -10.23 -3.02 6.36
C SER A 9 -9.81 -4.07 7.39
N GLU A 10 -9.06 -5.10 6.98
CA GLU A 10 -8.62 -6.19 7.86
C GLU A 10 -7.38 -5.83 8.70
N LYS A 11 -6.68 -4.74 8.35
CA LYS A 11 -5.39 -4.36 8.94
C LYS A 11 -5.35 -2.86 9.22
N PRO A 12 -4.74 -2.43 10.35
CA PRO A 12 -4.69 -1.01 10.71
C PRO A 12 -3.81 -0.20 9.76
N VAL A 13 -2.72 -0.79 9.24
CA VAL A 13 -1.85 -0.17 8.24
C VAL A 13 -1.51 -1.18 7.15
N VAL A 14 -1.74 -0.80 5.90
CA VAL A 14 -1.48 -1.59 4.70
C VAL A 14 -0.64 -0.79 3.72
N ILE A 15 0.40 -1.41 3.18
CA ILE A 15 1.28 -0.83 2.17
C ILE A 15 1.23 -1.74 0.95
N PHE A 16 0.81 -1.22 -0.20
CA PHE A 16 0.96 -1.90 -1.48
C PHE A 16 2.26 -1.43 -2.12
N SER A 17 3.15 -2.35 -2.47
CA SER A 17 4.43 -2.04 -3.11
C SER A 17 4.82 -3.08 -4.16
N LYS A 18 6.04 -2.97 -4.70
CA LYS A 18 6.69 -3.94 -5.58
C LYS A 18 8.10 -4.22 -5.07
N THR A 19 8.60 -5.44 -5.31
CA THR A 19 9.91 -5.94 -4.84
C THR A 19 11.08 -5.04 -5.23
N GLN A 20 11.03 -4.40 -6.40
CA GLN A 20 12.06 -3.48 -6.89
C GLN A 20 11.89 -2.02 -6.44
N CYS A 21 10.96 -1.71 -5.53
CA CYS A 21 10.73 -0.34 -5.09
C CYS A 21 11.58 -0.01 -3.84
N CYS A 22 12.63 0.79 -4.03
CA CYS A 22 13.53 1.22 -2.94
C CYS A 22 12.79 1.99 -1.82
N MET A 23 11.69 2.68 -2.14
CA MET A 23 10.94 3.50 -1.17
C MET A 23 10.16 2.65 -0.15
N SER A 24 9.86 1.40 -0.47
CA SER A 24 9.14 0.47 0.42
C SER A 24 9.88 0.24 1.73
N HIS A 25 11.22 0.16 1.68
CA HIS A 25 12.06 -0.03 2.85
C HIS A 25 11.99 1.16 3.80
N THR A 26 12.05 2.38 3.26
CA THR A 26 11.95 3.61 4.04
C THR A 26 10.59 3.69 4.75
N ILE A 27 9.50 3.50 4.02
CA ILE A 27 8.14 3.58 4.60
C ILE A 27 7.95 2.50 5.66
N ARG A 28 8.38 1.26 5.38
CA ARG A 28 8.32 0.16 6.36
C ARG A 28 9.13 0.47 7.61
N SER A 29 10.34 1.01 7.46
CA SER A 29 11.20 1.37 8.59
C SER A 29 10.61 2.52 9.40
N LEU A 30 10.01 3.53 8.74
CA LEU A 30 9.35 4.64 9.42
C LEU A 30 8.20 4.12 10.31
N PHE A 31 7.28 3.32 9.76
CA PHE A 31 6.21 2.75 10.57
C PHE A 31 6.73 1.88 11.72
N CYS A 32 7.77 1.08 11.46
CA CYS A 32 8.40 0.26 12.49
C CYS A 32 9.01 1.10 13.62
N ASP A 33 9.64 2.23 13.29
CA ASP A 33 10.20 3.19 14.26
C ASP A 33 9.11 3.81 15.15
N PHE A 34 7.94 4.07 14.56
CA PHE A 34 6.73 4.50 15.30
C PHE A 34 6.05 3.36 16.08
N GLY A 35 6.62 2.15 16.13
CA GLY A 35 6.03 0.99 16.81
C GLY A 35 4.80 0.41 16.10
N VAL A 36 4.56 0.80 14.84
CA VAL A 36 3.48 0.30 14.01
C VAL A 36 3.99 -0.85 13.15
N ASN A 37 3.20 -1.92 13.04
CA ASN A 37 3.52 -3.06 12.18
C ASN A 37 2.68 -3.00 10.89
N PRO A 38 3.19 -2.41 9.79
CA PRO A 38 2.46 -2.33 8.54
C PRO A 38 2.44 -3.69 7.83
N THR A 39 1.31 -4.02 7.22
CA THR A 39 1.22 -5.17 6.31
C THR A 39 1.64 -4.74 4.91
N VAL A 40 2.73 -5.31 4.39
CA VAL A 40 3.20 -5.02 3.03
C VAL A 40 2.72 -6.08 2.06
N TYR A 41 2.10 -5.67 0.96
CA TYR A 41 1.68 -6.51 -0.16
C TYR A 41 2.51 -6.17 -1.40
N GLU A 42 3.38 -7.10 -1.78
CA GLU A 42 4.23 -7.00 -2.97
C GLU A 42 3.39 -7.42 -4.20
N LEU A 43 2.93 -6.44 -4.98
CA LEU A 43 2.01 -6.66 -6.10
C LEU A 43 2.64 -7.52 -7.21
N ASP A 44 3.95 -7.50 -7.41
CA ASP A 44 4.60 -8.34 -8.42
C ASP A 44 4.72 -9.81 -8.00
N GLU A 45 4.68 -10.11 -6.70
CA GLU A 45 4.72 -11.49 -6.18
C GLU A 45 3.31 -12.10 -6.04
N ILE A 46 2.26 -11.27 -6.01
CA ILE A 46 0.89 -11.73 -5.91
C ILE A 46 0.37 -12.11 -7.29
N SER A 47 -0.12 -13.34 -7.47
CA SER A 47 -0.64 -13.82 -8.78
C SER A 47 -1.75 -12.94 -9.38
N ARG A 48 -2.46 -12.18 -8.53
CA ARG A 48 -3.51 -11.21 -8.91
C ARG A 48 -3.11 -9.75 -8.68
N GLY A 49 -1.82 -9.45 -8.52
CA GLY A 49 -1.37 -8.10 -8.17
C GLY A 49 -1.73 -7.06 -9.23
N ARG A 50 -1.76 -7.42 -10.52
CA ARG A 50 -2.23 -6.54 -11.59
C ARG A 50 -3.69 -6.10 -11.41
N GLU A 51 -4.58 -6.98 -10.95
CA GLU A 51 -5.98 -6.62 -10.65
C GLU A 51 -6.06 -5.63 -9.48
N ILE A 52 -5.21 -5.82 -8.46
CA ILE A 52 -5.11 -4.94 -7.30
C ILE A 52 -4.56 -3.57 -7.71
N GLU A 53 -3.53 -3.55 -8.55
CA GLU A 53 -2.92 -2.32 -9.07
C GLU A 53 -3.92 -1.48 -9.89
N GLN A 54 -4.77 -2.15 -10.70
CA GLN A 54 -5.87 -1.50 -11.40
C GLN A 54 -6.93 -0.94 -10.45
N ALA A 55 -7.26 -1.65 -9.37
CA ALA A 55 -8.17 -1.14 -8.35
C ALA A 55 -7.59 0.08 -7.62
N LEU A 56 -6.30 0.05 -7.26
CA LEU A 56 -5.59 1.20 -6.69
C LEU A 56 -5.63 2.42 -7.64
N SER A 57 -5.40 2.19 -8.94
CA SER A 57 -5.49 3.26 -9.95
C SER A 57 -6.90 3.86 -10.02
N ARG A 58 -7.96 3.03 -9.90
CA ARG A 58 -9.36 3.50 -9.86
C ARG A 58 -9.70 4.27 -8.59
N LEU A 59 -9.02 3.97 -7.47
CA LEU A 59 -9.12 4.71 -6.21
C LEU A 59 -8.38 6.06 -6.25
N GLY A 60 -7.67 6.37 -7.34
CA GLY A 60 -6.92 7.61 -7.49
C GLY A 60 -5.45 7.53 -7.04
N CYS A 61 -4.94 6.34 -6.68
CA CYS A 61 -3.52 6.16 -6.38
C CYS A 61 -2.68 6.30 -7.65
N ASN A 62 -2.01 7.45 -7.82
CA ASN A 62 -1.09 7.69 -8.93
C ASN A 62 0.18 8.41 -8.43
N PRO A 63 1.34 7.75 -8.38
CA PRO A 63 1.60 6.36 -8.80
C PRO A 63 0.90 5.32 -7.90
N THR A 64 0.60 4.13 -8.45
CA THR A 64 -0.10 3.04 -7.74
C THR A 64 0.73 2.39 -6.63
N VAL A 65 2.05 2.57 -6.67
CA VAL A 65 2.98 2.06 -5.65
C VAL A 65 4.11 3.06 -5.36
N PRO A 66 4.58 3.16 -4.11
CA PRO A 66 3.94 2.63 -2.90
C PRO A 66 2.62 3.35 -2.58
N ALA A 67 1.54 2.59 -2.34
CA ALA A 67 0.26 3.11 -1.87
C ALA A 67 0.05 2.70 -0.41
N VAL A 68 -0.18 3.67 0.47
CA VAL A 68 -0.30 3.45 1.92
C VAL A 68 -1.74 3.70 2.36
N PHE A 69 -2.27 2.79 3.15
CA PHE A 69 -3.59 2.89 3.75
C PHE A 69 -3.48 2.79 5.26
N ILE A 70 -4.18 3.67 5.97
CA ILE A 70 -4.24 3.72 7.44
C ILE A 70 -5.70 3.73 7.86
N GLY A 71 -6.12 2.77 8.68
CA GLY A 71 -7.52 2.64 9.12
C GLY A 71 -8.52 2.42 7.99
N GLY A 72 -8.06 1.86 6.86
CA GLY A 72 -8.87 1.67 5.65
C GLY A 72 -8.91 2.87 4.70
N GLU A 73 -8.33 4.01 5.06
CA GLU A 73 -8.27 5.22 4.23
C GLU A 73 -6.94 5.34 3.49
N PHE A 74 -6.98 5.80 2.25
CA PHE A 74 -5.79 6.03 1.44
C PHE A 74 -5.05 7.30 1.89
N VAL A 75 -3.74 7.20 2.09
CA VAL A 75 -2.88 8.32 2.48
C VAL A 75 -2.13 8.82 1.24
N GLU A 76 -2.69 9.81 0.55
CA GLU A 76 -2.11 10.41 -0.67
C GLU A 76 -0.80 11.19 -0.39
N GLY A 77 -0.61 11.67 0.85
CA GLY A 77 0.34 12.73 1.18
C GLY A 77 1.83 12.35 1.33
N LEU A 78 2.21 11.07 1.32
CA LEU A 78 3.60 10.70 1.66
C LEU A 78 4.61 10.94 0.52
N MET A 79 4.15 11.22 -0.72
CA MET A 79 4.98 11.24 -1.93
C MET A 79 4.87 12.54 -2.75
N ARG A 80 4.36 13.63 -2.16
CA ARG A 80 4.35 14.97 -2.77
C ARG A 80 5.27 15.90 -1.96
N SER A 81 6.56 15.92 -2.30
CA SER A 81 7.47 17.05 -1.99
C SER A 81 7.85 17.73 -3.28
#